data_AF-A0A9D9J5M9-F1
#
_entry.id   AF-A0A9D9J5M9-F1
#
_cell.length_a   1.000
_cell.length_b   1.000
_cell.length_c   1.000
_cell.angle_alpha   90.00
_cell.angle_beta   90.00
_cell.angle_gamma   90.00
#
_symmetry.space_group_name_H-M   'P 1'
#
loop_
_entity.id
_entity.type
_entity.pdbx_description
1 polymer ?
#
loop_
_entity_poly.entity_id
_entity_poly.type
_entity_poly.pdbx_seq_one_letter_code
_entity_poly.pdbx_strand_id
1 'polypeptide(L)'
;MKKIPARMSGNSRPVMRDILFYGVLPYIIVSALALFFVSCEELDNDIEKHGGGQDTASVSLEEVAALLSEMPIGAGQMQEVYDAVNSSSANGYDEEYTMRDLFRLPGAGVGDDRLPEGMKSSGEYSRPMRDLIREHLHLRQEALTRSGGVPAMSPDDFIAALESSDIQIYWPFSENWDGQQFPIITFDPLDGAETNVGYRLSEDQHGQRYVEEIIVDEELASKETVWVVNLNDDSGYDSLELLRRQDPEWGNGGGTVIVKPQHTIKTSLYGAATGVAEDAGDGTVPEDGESPVRTLLLKEFTMLRNYDSWFAGASEFFVKMGAVENFTASTEAELKLYTPTVTDFMIVVKRKHKGVPQPFNAILVSDWTDQLSQCAFMIIEDDGGTRTSWNCSALVRIASKSYGVEISIPVNTRDDIVWRGQLSSRYIMANSNVTGHFGDVDLKFEVL
;
A
#
# COMPACT_ATOMS: atom_id res chain seq x y z
N MET A 1 55.95 -101.62 21.23
CA MET A 1 55.79 -102.29 22.54
C MET A 1 54.60 -101.67 23.29
N LYS A 2 53.61 -102.51 23.62
CA LYS A 2 52.59 -102.44 24.71
C LYS A 2 51.59 -101.26 24.87
N LYS A 3 50.31 -101.61 24.58
CA LYS A 3 49.03 -101.47 25.35
C LYS A 3 48.25 -100.13 25.45
N ILE A 4 47.30 -99.90 24.52
CA ILE A 4 45.79 -99.99 24.58
C ILE A 4 45.10 -99.85 25.98
N PRO A 5 43.88 -99.24 26.17
CA PRO A 5 43.21 -98.05 25.55
C PRO A 5 42.16 -97.29 26.47
N ALA A 6 41.30 -96.47 25.84
CA ALA A 6 39.92 -96.01 26.22
C ALA A 6 39.81 -94.79 27.19
N ARG A 7 38.85 -93.87 27.10
CA ARG A 7 37.50 -93.85 26.49
C ARG A 7 36.98 -92.40 26.34
N MET A 8 36.21 -92.18 25.28
CA MET A 8 35.05 -91.28 25.03
C MET A 8 34.86 -89.90 25.70
N SER A 9 34.43 -89.00 24.80
CA SER A 9 33.33 -88.02 24.89
C SER A 9 33.45 -86.77 25.76
N GLY A 10 33.16 -85.65 25.09
CA GLY A 10 32.26 -84.63 25.63
C GLY A 10 32.95 -83.47 26.33
N ASN A 11 33.29 -82.43 25.56
CA ASN A 11 33.37 -81.09 26.11
C ASN A 11 32.88 -80.08 25.08
N SER A 12 31.64 -79.65 25.27
CA SER A 12 31.06 -78.49 24.59
C SER A 12 30.12 -77.79 25.55
N ARG A 13 30.30 -76.46 25.64
CA ARG A 13 29.53 -75.40 26.35
C ARG A 13 30.09 -75.00 27.73
N PRO A 14 29.87 -73.74 28.19
CA PRO A 14 28.85 -72.75 27.76
C PRO A 14 29.47 -71.39 27.36
N VAL A 15 28.79 -70.39 26.79
CA VAL A 15 27.58 -69.66 27.21
C VAL A 15 27.00 -68.93 25.97
N MET A 16 25.77 -69.28 25.54
CA MET A 16 24.58 -68.40 25.39
C MET A 16 24.86 -66.95 24.95
N ARG A 17 24.46 -66.52 23.75
CA ARG A 17 23.13 -65.96 23.33
C ARG A 17 23.48 -64.57 22.73
N ASP A 18 23.02 -64.06 21.58
CA ASP A 18 21.82 -64.27 20.79
C ASP A 18 22.05 -63.84 19.31
N ILE A 19 21.42 -64.57 18.39
CA ILE A 19 20.62 -64.12 17.24
C ILE A 19 21.26 -63.24 16.13
N LEU A 20 21.84 -63.95 15.17
CA LEU A 20 21.69 -63.92 13.70
C LEU A 20 20.77 -62.90 12.97
N PHE A 21 21.35 -62.38 11.86
CA PHE A 21 20.84 -62.30 10.47
C PHE A 21 19.87 -61.18 10.05
N TYR A 22 20.31 -60.24 9.19
CA TYR A 22 20.33 -60.28 7.71
C TYR A 22 20.71 -58.89 7.17
N GLY A 23 21.31 -58.86 5.98
CA GLY A 23 21.87 -57.66 5.36
C GLY A 23 20.85 -56.72 4.74
N VAL A 24 21.35 -55.56 4.33
CA VAL A 24 21.19 -54.88 3.03
C VAL A 24 21.63 -53.43 3.25
N LEU A 25 22.63 -52.98 2.49
CA LEU A 25 22.97 -51.56 2.36
C LEU A 25 21.77 -50.79 1.79
N PRO A 26 21.50 -49.57 2.25
CA PRO A 26 21.67 -48.48 1.29
C PRO A 26 22.25 -47.18 1.89
N TYR A 27 22.78 -46.40 0.95
CA TYR A 27 23.16 -44.99 1.03
C TYR A 27 22.24 -44.16 1.93
N ILE A 28 22.83 -43.46 2.91
CA ILE A 28 22.19 -42.32 3.56
C ILE A 28 22.48 -41.09 2.68
N ILE A 29 21.56 -40.81 1.76
CA ILE A 29 21.38 -39.45 1.23
C ILE A 29 20.68 -38.68 2.34
N VAL A 30 21.39 -37.77 3.00
CA VAL A 30 20.75 -36.77 3.87
C VAL A 30 20.08 -35.78 2.93
N SER A 31 18.84 -36.10 2.55
CA SER A 31 17.95 -35.17 1.87
C SER A 31 17.54 -34.12 2.91
N ALA A 32 18.08 -32.91 2.79
CA ALA A 32 17.59 -31.75 3.52
C ALA A 32 16.19 -31.44 2.97
N LEU A 33 15.15 -32.01 3.59
CA LEU A 33 13.79 -31.54 3.43
C LEU A 33 13.74 -30.12 4.00
N ALA A 34 13.75 -29.13 3.10
CA ALA A 34 13.23 -27.81 3.40
C ALA A 34 11.76 -27.98 3.80
N LEU A 35 11.47 -27.81 5.08
CA LEU A 35 10.13 -27.65 5.59
C LEU A 35 9.60 -26.34 5.03
N PHE A 36 8.88 -26.40 3.92
CA PHE A 36 7.93 -25.36 3.55
C PHE A 36 6.87 -25.33 4.65
N PHE A 37 6.98 -24.35 5.56
CA PHE A 37 5.83 -23.93 6.35
C PHE A 37 4.84 -23.29 5.38
N VAL A 38 3.93 -24.10 4.84
CA VAL A 38 2.64 -23.58 4.37
C VAL A 38 1.89 -23.22 5.64
N SER A 39 2.00 -21.95 6.04
CA SER A 39 1.07 -21.38 6.99
C SER A 39 -0.27 -21.34 6.26
N CYS A 40 -1.12 -22.36 6.48
CA CYS A 40 -2.55 -22.18 6.30
C CYS A 40 -2.98 -21.16 7.35
N GLU A 41 -2.97 -19.90 6.95
CA GLU A 41 -3.61 -18.83 7.71
C GLU A 41 -5.12 -19.10 7.67
N GLU A 42 -5.70 -19.24 8.84
CA GLU A 42 -7.14 -19.27 9.03
C GLU A 42 -7.59 -17.81 8.91
N LEU A 43 -8.20 -17.44 7.79
CA LEU A 43 -8.77 -16.12 7.57
C LEU A 43 -9.87 -15.89 8.61
N ASP A 44 -9.60 -15.02 9.59
CA ASP A 44 -10.60 -14.56 10.57
C ASP A 44 -11.51 -13.54 9.86
N ASN A 45 -12.59 -14.04 9.26
CA ASN A 45 -13.62 -13.23 8.58
C ASN A 45 -14.66 -12.63 9.56
N ASP A 46 -14.37 -12.57 10.86
CA ASP A 46 -15.32 -12.03 11.84
C ASP A 46 -15.29 -10.48 11.84
N ILE A 47 -16.15 -9.87 11.01
CA ILE A 47 -16.39 -8.42 10.96
C ILE A 47 -16.80 -7.87 12.35
N GLU A 48 -17.48 -8.67 13.18
CA GLU A 48 -17.98 -8.24 14.49
C GLU A 48 -16.90 -8.13 15.58
N LYS A 49 -15.73 -8.75 15.41
CA LYS A 49 -14.68 -8.79 16.46
C LYS A 49 -13.91 -7.48 16.64
N HIS A 50 -14.01 -6.57 15.67
CA HIS A 50 -13.30 -5.29 15.67
C HIS A 50 -14.20 -4.08 15.98
N GLY A 51 -15.49 -4.29 16.30
CA GLY A 51 -16.38 -3.28 16.86
C GLY A 51 -16.13 -2.98 18.35
N GLY A 52 -14.89 -3.17 18.82
CA GLY A 52 -14.51 -3.11 20.23
C GLY A 52 -13.92 -1.78 20.66
N GLY A 53 -14.63 -0.67 20.45
CA GLY A 53 -14.19 0.65 20.91
C GLY A 53 -15.36 1.61 21.10
N GLN A 54 -15.87 1.71 22.34
CA GLN A 54 -16.85 2.66 22.89
C GLN A 54 -18.12 2.97 22.07
N ASP A 55 -19.29 2.97 22.73
CA ASP A 55 -20.58 3.47 22.20
C ASP A 55 -20.51 4.98 21.85
N THR A 56 -19.69 5.38 20.88
CA THR A 56 -19.84 6.62 20.13
C THR A 56 -20.74 6.26 18.96
N ALA A 57 -21.94 6.85 18.90
CA ALA A 57 -22.85 6.59 17.80
C ALA A 57 -22.11 6.88 16.47
N SER A 58 -21.87 5.83 15.69
CA SER A 58 -21.17 5.89 14.41
C SER A 58 -22.17 6.25 13.32
N VAL A 59 -21.74 7.10 12.38
CA VAL A 59 -22.55 7.46 11.22
C VAL A 59 -22.30 6.44 10.11
N SER A 60 -23.34 5.92 9.46
CA SER A 60 -23.19 4.95 8.37
C SER A 60 -23.03 5.64 7.00
N LEU A 61 -22.39 4.95 6.04
CA LEU A 61 -22.23 5.47 4.67
C LEU A 61 -23.58 5.75 3.99
N GLU A 62 -24.56 4.85 4.19
CA GLU A 62 -25.93 5.01 3.69
C GLU A 62 -26.61 6.27 4.26
N GLU A 63 -26.48 6.52 5.56
CA GLU A 63 -27.05 7.71 6.21
C GLU A 63 -26.46 9.01 5.65
N VAL A 64 -25.14 9.01 5.36
CA VAL A 64 -24.47 10.16 4.73
C VAL A 64 -24.91 10.34 3.28
N ALA A 65 -24.98 9.27 2.49
CA ALA A 65 -25.47 9.34 1.11
C ALA A 65 -26.90 9.88 1.04
N ALA A 66 -27.78 9.40 1.93
CA ALA A 66 -29.15 9.91 2.05
C ALA A 66 -29.21 11.37 2.52
N LEU A 67 -28.33 11.79 3.42
CA LEU A 67 -28.20 13.19 3.82
C LEU A 67 -27.79 14.07 2.63
N LEU A 68 -26.74 13.67 1.90
CA LEU A 68 -26.23 14.43 0.76
C LEU A 68 -27.28 14.54 -0.36
N SER A 69 -28.07 13.49 -0.61
CA SER A 69 -29.05 13.47 -1.70
C SER A 69 -30.28 14.36 -1.48
N GLU A 70 -30.62 14.67 -0.23
CA GLU A 70 -31.72 15.57 0.12
C GLU A 70 -31.32 17.05 0.16
N MET A 71 -30.01 17.34 0.16
CA MET A 71 -29.54 18.71 0.25
C MET A 71 -29.72 19.47 -1.07
N PRO A 72 -30.00 20.78 -1.02
CA PRO A 72 -30.04 21.62 -2.20
C PRO A 72 -28.61 21.98 -2.64
N ILE A 73 -27.87 20.98 -3.14
CA ILE A 73 -26.54 21.14 -3.71
C ILE A 73 -26.65 22.06 -4.94
N GLY A 74 -25.85 23.13 -4.94
CA GLY A 74 -25.78 24.11 -6.01
C GLY A 74 -24.41 24.12 -6.69
N ALA A 75 -24.27 24.97 -7.72
CA ALA A 75 -23.02 25.08 -8.47
C ALA A 75 -21.79 25.41 -7.60
N GLY A 76 -21.97 26.19 -6.53
CA GLY A 76 -20.86 26.50 -5.61
C GLY A 76 -20.36 25.28 -4.84
N GLN A 77 -21.26 24.39 -4.42
CA GLN A 77 -20.90 23.14 -3.74
C GLN A 77 -20.30 22.12 -4.71
N MET A 78 -20.83 22.05 -5.94
CA MET A 78 -20.23 21.23 -7.00
C MET A 78 -18.78 21.66 -7.28
N GLN A 79 -18.54 22.97 -7.37
CA GLN A 79 -17.21 23.50 -7.57
C GLN A 79 -16.28 23.19 -6.39
N GLU A 80 -16.77 23.30 -5.16
CA GLU A 80 -15.98 22.96 -3.96
C GLU A 80 -15.51 21.51 -3.96
N VAL A 81 -16.42 20.56 -4.20
CA VAL A 81 -16.05 19.14 -4.26
C VAL A 81 -15.12 18.89 -5.44
N TYR A 82 -15.38 19.49 -6.61
CA TYR A 82 -14.52 19.36 -7.78
C TYR A 82 -13.10 19.89 -7.52
N ASP A 83 -12.96 21.02 -6.86
CA ASP A 83 -11.65 21.61 -6.52
C ASP A 83 -10.89 20.70 -5.55
N ALA A 84 -11.58 20.15 -4.54
CA ALA A 84 -10.99 19.22 -3.58
C ALA A 84 -10.50 17.92 -4.23
N VAL A 85 -11.37 17.23 -4.99
CA VAL A 85 -11.00 15.93 -5.62
C VAL A 85 -9.90 16.09 -6.67
N ASN A 86 -9.87 17.22 -7.40
CA ASN A 86 -8.76 17.51 -8.31
C ASN A 86 -7.46 17.80 -7.57
N SER A 87 -7.54 18.48 -6.43
CA SER A 87 -6.35 18.72 -5.61
C SER A 87 -5.79 17.40 -5.07
N SER A 88 -6.63 16.52 -4.53
CA SER A 88 -6.27 15.15 -4.10
C SER A 88 -5.60 14.38 -5.22
N SER A 89 -6.24 14.36 -6.40
CA SER A 89 -5.69 13.75 -7.61
C SER A 89 -4.32 14.32 -8.00
N ALA A 90 -4.15 15.64 -7.93
CA ALA A 90 -2.88 16.30 -8.24
C ALA A 90 -1.82 16.08 -7.17
N ASN A 91 -2.22 15.71 -5.96
CA ASN A 91 -1.36 15.29 -4.86
C ASN A 91 -1.02 13.79 -4.93
N GLY A 92 -1.49 13.05 -5.95
CA GLY A 92 -1.18 11.63 -6.14
C GLY A 92 -2.05 10.68 -5.33
N TYR A 93 -3.18 11.16 -4.83
CA TYR A 93 -4.25 10.35 -4.23
C TYR A 93 -5.35 10.09 -5.28
N ASP A 94 -6.42 9.43 -4.87
CA ASP A 94 -7.58 9.28 -5.74
C ASP A 94 -8.41 10.58 -5.89
N GLU A 95 -9.50 10.52 -6.64
CA GLU A 95 -10.47 11.61 -6.80
C GLU A 95 -11.37 11.80 -5.56
N GLU A 96 -10.77 12.16 -4.43
CA GLU A 96 -11.43 12.08 -3.13
C GLU A 96 -11.48 13.37 -2.33
N TYR A 97 -12.48 13.48 -1.44
CA TYR A 97 -12.65 14.59 -0.53
C TYR A 97 -13.14 14.12 0.85
N THR A 98 -12.21 14.09 1.82
CA THR A 98 -12.52 13.58 3.17
C THR A 98 -13.49 14.48 3.91
N MET A 99 -14.36 13.90 4.75
CA MET A 99 -15.27 14.68 5.60
C MET A 99 -14.49 15.59 6.55
N ARG A 100 -13.35 15.12 7.06
CA ARG A 100 -12.42 15.91 7.87
C ARG A 100 -12.02 17.22 7.17
N ASP A 101 -11.59 17.15 5.92
CA ASP A 101 -11.16 18.33 5.16
C ASP A 101 -12.37 19.17 4.74
N LEU A 102 -13.51 18.55 4.41
CA LEU A 102 -14.77 19.24 4.13
C LEU A 102 -15.20 20.18 5.25
N PHE A 103 -15.11 19.73 6.50
CA PHE A 103 -15.48 20.56 7.64
C PHE A 103 -14.41 21.59 8.00
N ARG A 104 -13.13 21.23 7.92
CA ARG A 104 -12.02 22.08 8.38
C ARG A 104 -11.58 23.11 7.35
N LEU A 105 -11.33 22.66 6.12
CA LEU A 105 -10.73 23.42 5.03
C LEU A 105 -11.52 23.17 3.73
N PRO A 106 -12.69 23.82 3.56
CA PRO A 106 -13.49 23.72 2.35
C PRO A 106 -12.65 23.85 1.05
N GLY A 107 -12.85 22.92 0.13
CA GLY A 107 -12.13 22.80 -1.14
C GLY A 107 -10.69 22.27 -1.08
N ALA A 108 -10.14 21.96 0.10
CA ALA A 108 -8.82 21.34 0.20
C ALA A 108 -8.91 19.84 -0.11
N GLY A 109 -7.98 19.35 -0.93
CA GLY A 109 -7.82 17.93 -1.19
C GLY A 109 -6.85 17.27 -0.22
N VAL A 110 -6.82 15.94 -0.26
CA VAL A 110 -5.93 15.11 0.55
C VAL A 110 -4.47 15.48 0.25
N GLY A 111 -3.71 15.72 1.31
CA GLY A 111 -2.30 16.13 1.24
C GLY A 111 -2.05 17.64 1.16
N ASP A 112 -3.07 18.48 0.99
CA ASP A 112 -2.86 19.93 0.90
C ASP A 112 -2.31 20.54 2.19
N ASP A 113 -2.65 19.99 3.34
CA ASP A 113 -2.13 20.39 4.65
C ASP A 113 -0.61 20.16 4.79
N ARG A 114 -0.08 19.19 4.03
CA ARG A 114 1.34 18.80 3.99
C ARG A 114 2.16 19.54 2.93
N LEU A 115 1.53 20.37 2.09
CA LEU A 115 2.24 21.16 1.09
C LEU A 115 2.79 22.48 1.65
N PRO A 116 3.87 23.02 1.04
CA PRO A 116 4.35 24.35 1.36
C PRO A 116 3.29 25.44 1.12
N GLU A 117 3.37 26.52 1.90
CA GLU A 117 2.47 27.67 1.77
C GLU A 117 2.54 28.28 0.36
N GLY A 118 1.40 28.38 -0.34
CA GLY A 118 1.31 28.82 -1.74
C GLY A 118 1.14 27.70 -2.78
N MET A 119 1.31 26.43 -2.40
CA MET A 119 0.96 25.27 -3.24
C MET A 119 -0.34 24.58 -2.82
N LYS A 120 -0.89 24.97 -1.67
CA LYS A 120 -2.14 24.45 -1.13
C LYS A 120 -3.31 24.92 -1.97
N SER A 121 -4.24 24.03 -2.28
CA SER A 121 -5.53 24.45 -2.79
C SER A 121 -6.39 24.94 -1.61
N SER A 122 -6.97 26.12 -1.73
CA SER A 122 -7.98 26.62 -0.79
C SER A 122 -8.88 27.59 -1.53
N GLY A 123 -10.15 27.24 -1.67
CA GLY A 123 -11.17 28.10 -2.28
C GLY A 123 -11.90 28.93 -1.23
N GLU A 124 -12.26 30.17 -1.58
CA GLU A 124 -13.25 30.92 -0.80
C GLU A 124 -14.64 30.64 -1.35
N TYR A 125 -15.41 29.83 -0.63
CA TYR A 125 -16.78 29.49 -0.99
C TYR A 125 -17.76 30.36 -0.20
N SER A 126 -18.71 31.00 -0.88
CA SER A 126 -19.71 31.85 -0.23
C SER A 126 -20.64 31.08 0.71
N ARG A 127 -20.85 29.79 0.42
CA ARG A 127 -21.61 28.85 1.23
C ARG A 127 -21.00 27.46 1.03
N PRO A 128 -20.02 27.04 1.83
CA PRO A 128 -19.38 25.74 1.66
C PRO A 128 -20.30 24.57 2.02
N MET A 129 -19.94 23.36 1.61
CA MET A 129 -20.68 22.12 1.88
C MET A 129 -20.94 21.91 3.37
N ARG A 130 -19.95 22.19 4.23
CA ARG A 130 -20.10 22.10 5.69
C ARG A 130 -21.26 22.93 6.25
N ASP A 131 -21.51 24.10 5.66
CA ASP A 131 -22.58 25.00 6.12
C ASP A 131 -23.94 24.51 5.62
N LEU A 132 -23.98 23.95 4.40
CA LEU A 132 -25.16 23.28 3.86
C LEU A 132 -25.57 22.07 4.72
N ILE A 133 -24.60 21.24 5.11
CA ILE A 133 -24.82 20.08 5.98
C ILE A 133 -25.33 20.52 7.35
N ARG A 134 -24.68 21.52 7.97
CA ARG A 134 -25.13 22.09 9.26
C ARG A 134 -26.56 22.56 9.21
N GLU A 135 -26.90 23.39 8.24
CA GLU A 135 -28.25 23.94 8.08
C GLU A 135 -29.28 22.82 7.88
N HIS A 136 -28.98 21.84 7.02
CA HIS A 136 -29.89 20.74 6.73
C HIS A 136 -30.14 19.85 7.95
N LEU A 137 -29.11 19.51 8.72
CA LEU A 137 -29.25 18.71 9.94
C LEU A 137 -30.10 19.42 11.00
N HIS A 138 -29.92 20.73 11.18
CA HIS A 138 -30.75 21.53 12.08
C HIS A 138 -32.22 21.56 11.63
N LEU A 139 -32.47 21.75 10.32
CA LEU A 139 -33.83 21.71 9.76
C LEU A 139 -34.50 20.34 9.94
N ARG A 140 -33.76 19.24 9.73
CA ARG A 140 -34.23 17.87 9.98
C ARG A 140 -34.60 17.68 11.47
N GLN A 141 -33.76 18.13 12.39
CA GLN A 141 -34.05 18.07 13.83
C GLN A 141 -35.31 18.88 14.20
N GLU A 142 -35.45 20.10 13.68
CA GLU A 142 -36.65 20.92 13.92
C GLU A 142 -37.92 20.30 13.36
N ALA A 143 -37.86 19.64 12.20
CA ALA A 143 -38.98 18.90 11.64
C ALA A 143 -39.34 17.69 12.51
N LEU A 144 -38.35 16.90 12.92
CA LEU A 144 -38.54 15.71 13.74
C LEU A 144 -39.15 16.04 15.11
N THR A 145 -38.62 17.05 15.80
CA THR A 145 -39.13 17.52 17.09
C THR A 145 -40.56 18.04 17.00
N ARG A 146 -40.93 18.74 15.90
CA ARG A 146 -42.32 19.15 15.63
C ARG A 146 -43.27 17.96 15.44
N SER A 147 -42.78 16.85 14.88
CA SER A 147 -43.54 15.59 14.79
C SER A 147 -43.54 14.74 16.08
N GLY A 148 -42.92 15.23 17.17
CA GLY A 148 -42.82 14.51 18.44
C GLY A 148 -41.75 13.42 18.47
N GLY A 149 -40.89 13.37 17.44
CA GLY A 149 -39.74 12.47 17.41
C GLY A 149 -38.56 13.01 18.23
N VAL A 150 -37.68 12.11 18.64
CA VAL A 150 -36.41 12.43 19.29
C VAL A 150 -35.30 11.94 18.37
N PRO A 151 -34.35 12.80 17.96
CA PRO A 151 -33.25 12.35 17.12
C PRO A 151 -32.35 11.40 17.90
N ALA A 152 -31.80 10.39 17.22
CA ALA A 152 -30.85 9.46 17.82
C ALA A 152 -29.56 10.16 18.27
N MET A 153 -29.19 11.24 17.56
CA MET A 153 -27.98 12.01 17.78
C MET A 153 -28.26 13.50 17.50
N SER A 154 -27.61 14.42 18.22
CA SER A 154 -27.73 15.86 17.92
C SER A 154 -26.98 16.22 16.62
N PRO A 155 -27.35 17.30 15.91
CA PRO A 155 -26.61 17.76 14.73
C PRO A 155 -25.12 17.99 15.01
N ASP A 156 -24.79 18.58 16.15
CA ASP A 156 -23.39 18.86 16.53
C ASP A 156 -22.60 17.58 16.76
N ASP A 157 -23.21 16.57 17.42
CA ASP A 157 -22.58 15.26 17.59
C ASP A 157 -22.42 14.53 16.25
N PHE A 158 -23.37 14.69 15.31
CA PHE A 158 -23.30 14.09 13.97
C PHE A 158 -22.19 14.71 13.14
N ILE A 159 -22.06 16.04 13.20
CA ILE A 159 -20.96 16.75 12.55
C ILE A 159 -19.63 16.35 13.16
N ALA A 160 -19.54 16.25 14.49
CA ALA A 160 -18.32 15.81 15.16
C ALA A 160 -17.94 14.39 14.75
N ALA A 161 -18.92 13.48 14.66
CA ALA A 161 -18.71 12.12 14.18
C ALA A 161 -18.18 12.10 12.73
N LEU A 162 -18.78 12.87 11.83
CA LEU A 162 -18.31 13.01 10.43
C LEU A 162 -16.91 13.63 10.34
N GLU A 163 -16.61 14.67 11.11
CA GLU A 163 -15.29 15.32 11.07
C GLU A 163 -14.17 14.40 11.60
N SER A 164 -14.52 13.48 12.50
CA SER A 164 -13.59 12.50 13.07
C SER A 164 -13.55 11.16 12.34
N SER A 165 -14.43 10.95 11.36
CA SER A 165 -14.51 9.70 10.63
C SER A 165 -13.57 9.67 9.44
N ASP A 166 -13.36 8.46 8.94
CA ASP A 166 -12.66 8.17 7.70
C ASP A 166 -13.60 8.22 6.49
N ILE A 167 -14.80 8.80 6.62
CA ILE A 167 -15.76 8.90 5.51
C ILE A 167 -15.30 9.98 4.53
N GLN A 168 -15.54 9.75 3.24
CA GLN A 168 -15.25 10.72 2.19
C GLN A 168 -16.31 10.77 1.09
N ILE A 169 -16.17 11.77 0.22
CA ILE A 169 -16.80 11.80 -1.09
C ILE A 169 -15.74 11.41 -2.12
N TYR A 170 -15.91 10.26 -2.74
CA TYR A 170 -15.17 9.84 -3.92
C TYR A 170 -15.94 10.21 -5.19
N TRP A 171 -15.27 10.88 -6.13
CA TRP A 171 -15.84 11.29 -7.42
C TRP A 171 -15.09 10.62 -8.57
N PRO A 172 -15.46 9.37 -8.93
CA PRO A 172 -14.84 8.66 -10.05
C PRO A 172 -14.98 9.48 -11.34
N PHE A 173 -13.91 9.52 -12.12
CA PHE A 173 -13.89 10.18 -13.43
C PHE A 173 -14.26 11.67 -13.39
N SER A 174 -13.97 12.35 -12.27
CA SER A 174 -14.30 13.77 -12.09
C SER A 174 -13.76 14.68 -13.20
N GLU A 175 -12.66 14.30 -13.88
CA GLU A 175 -12.11 15.05 -15.03
C GLU A 175 -13.09 15.23 -16.19
N ASN A 176 -14.12 14.39 -16.29
CA ASN A 176 -15.13 14.43 -17.35
C ASN A 176 -16.29 15.38 -17.02
N TRP A 177 -16.30 15.99 -15.84
CA TRP A 177 -17.38 16.88 -15.43
C TRP A 177 -17.50 18.10 -16.36
N ASP A 178 -18.73 18.38 -16.80
CA ASP A 178 -19.05 19.44 -17.76
C ASP A 178 -19.34 20.81 -17.10
N GLY A 179 -19.22 20.89 -15.78
CA GLY A 179 -19.53 22.08 -14.98
C GLY A 179 -21.02 22.34 -14.78
N GLN A 180 -21.91 21.43 -15.21
CA GLN A 180 -23.37 21.63 -15.16
C GLN A 180 -24.11 20.47 -14.50
N GLN A 181 -23.67 19.24 -14.69
CA GLN A 181 -24.33 18.06 -14.12
C GLN A 181 -24.24 18.05 -12.60
N PHE A 182 -25.37 17.77 -11.96
CA PHE A 182 -25.47 17.48 -10.53
C PHE A 182 -25.22 15.99 -10.28
N PRO A 183 -24.79 15.62 -9.06
CA PRO A 183 -24.33 14.27 -8.80
C PRO A 183 -25.50 13.34 -8.55
N ILE A 184 -25.39 12.12 -9.04
CA ILE A 184 -26.09 10.96 -8.48
C ILE A 184 -25.27 10.53 -7.27
N ILE A 185 -25.90 10.47 -6.11
CA ILE A 185 -25.21 10.13 -4.86
C ILE A 185 -25.47 8.67 -4.53
N THR A 186 -24.42 7.91 -4.27
CA THR A 186 -24.48 6.51 -3.82
C THR A 186 -23.46 6.30 -2.71
N PHE A 187 -23.27 5.07 -2.26
CA PHE A 187 -22.30 4.71 -1.22
C PHE A 187 -21.65 3.36 -1.54
N ASP A 188 -20.53 3.07 -0.90
CA ASP A 188 -19.92 1.74 -0.95
C ASP A 188 -20.68 0.76 -0.06
N PRO A 189 -21.25 -0.34 -0.61
CA PRO A 189 -21.92 -1.36 0.19
C PRO A 189 -20.96 -2.21 1.04
N LEU A 190 -19.64 -2.11 0.84
CA LEU A 190 -18.58 -2.83 1.57
C LEU A 190 -18.67 -4.37 1.47
N ASP A 191 -19.40 -4.87 0.47
CA ASP A 191 -19.60 -6.30 0.21
C ASP A 191 -18.99 -6.76 -1.13
N GLY A 192 -18.23 -5.87 -1.77
CA GLY A 192 -17.62 -6.12 -3.08
C GLY A 192 -18.62 -6.11 -4.24
N ALA A 193 -19.84 -5.59 -4.05
CA ALA A 193 -20.78 -5.45 -5.15
C ALA A 193 -20.28 -4.45 -6.20
N GLU A 194 -20.64 -4.72 -7.46
CA GLU A 194 -20.32 -3.87 -8.62
C GLU A 194 -21.44 -2.87 -8.94
N THR A 195 -22.58 -2.99 -8.26
CA THR A 195 -23.74 -2.12 -8.44
C THR A 195 -24.36 -1.79 -7.09
N ASN A 196 -24.87 -0.57 -6.94
CA ASN A 196 -25.60 -0.15 -5.74
C ASN A 196 -26.76 0.79 -6.12
N VAL A 197 -27.66 1.06 -5.17
CA VAL A 197 -28.68 2.09 -5.30
C VAL A 197 -28.02 3.47 -5.19
N GLY A 198 -28.38 4.37 -6.09
CA GLY A 198 -28.04 5.78 -6.04
C GLY A 198 -29.27 6.67 -6.11
N TYR A 199 -29.08 7.91 -5.73
CA TYR A 199 -30.12 8.92 -5.56
C TYR A 199 -29.85 10.06 -6.52
N ARG A 200 -30.71 10.20 -7.53
CA ARG A 200 -30.64 11.28 -8.52
C ARG A 200 -31.63 12.37 -8.16
N LEU A 201 -31.17 13.63 -8.12
CA LEU A 201 -32.07 14.77 -8.03
C LEU A 201 -32.69 15.06 -9.40
N SER A 202 -34.00 14.89 -9.50
CA SER A 202 -34.80 15.12 -10.72
C SER A 202 -35.79 16.27 -10.50
N GLU A 203 -36.19 16.94 -11.58
CA GLU A 203 -37.24 17.98 -11.56
C GLU A 203 -38.46 17.51 -12.36
N ASP A 204 -39.65 17.69 -11.79
CA ASP A 204 -40.90 17.36 -12.47
C ASP A 204 -41.33 18.44 -13.48
N GLN A 205 -42.46 18.21 -14.17
CA GLN A 205 -43.00 19.14 -15.17
C GLN A 205 -43.41 20.51 -14.60
N HIS A 206 -43.47 20.63 -13.27
CA HIS A 206 -43.80 21.85 -12.54
C HIS A 206 -42.57 22.51 -11.90
N GLY A 207 -41.36 21.96 -12.14
CA GLY A 207 -40.11 22.43 -11.55
C GLY A 207 -39.94 22.05 -10.08
N GLN A 208 -40.75 21.13 -9.56
CA GLN A 208 -40.60 20.58 -8.23
C GLN A 208 -39.52 19.50 -8.25
N ARG A 209 -38.53 19.66 -7.37
CA ARG A 209 -37.45 18.69 -7.19
C ARG A 209 -37.94 17.47 -6.41
N TYR A 210 -37.53 16.28 -6.87
CA TYR A 210 -37.72 15.01 -6.18
C TYR A 210 -36.47 14.14 -6.36
N VAL A 211 -36.30 13.16 -5.48
CA VAL A 211 -35.19 12.20 -5.56
C VAL A 211 -35.71 10.93 -6.23
N GLU A 212 -35.00 10.46 -7.24
CA GLU A 212 -35.24 9.20 -7.95
C GLU A 212 -34.17 8.17 -7.57
N GLU A 213 -34.58 6.96 -7.21
CA GLU A 213 -33.67 5.83 -7.03
C GLU A 213 -33.29 5.24 -8.39
N ILE A 214 -32.00 5.02 -8.59
CA ILE A 214 -31.43 4.41 -9.79
C ILE A 214 -30.35 3.41 -9.40
N ILE A 215 -30.16 2.35 -10.20
CA ILE A 215 -29.01 1.46 -10.03
C ILE A 215 -27.79 2.12 -10.67
N VAL A 216 -26.72 2.25 -9.89
CA VAL A 216 -25.45 2.84 -10.30
C VAL A 216 -24.41 1.74 -10.42
N ASP A 217 -23.69 1.74 -11.53
CA ASP A 217 -22.54 0.89 -11.83
C ASP A 217 -21.37 1.75 -12.38
N GLU A 218 -20.20 1.14 -12.54
CA GLU A 218 -19.01 1.84 -13.05
C GLU A 218 -19.23 2.42 -14.46
N GLU A 219 -20.03 1.74 -15.29
CA GLU A 219 -20.34 2.20 -16.65
C GLU A 219 -21.16 3.50 -16.63
N LEU A 220 -22.14 3.61 -15.73
CA LEU A 220 -22.90 4.84 -15.52
C LEU A 220 -22.00 5.95 -14.96
N ALA A 221 -21.18 5.64 -13.96
CA ALA A 221 -20.24 6.60 -13.36
C ALA A 221 -19.23 7.15 -14.37
N SER A 222 -18.86 6.38 -15.40
CA SER A 222 -17.98 6.86 -16.47
C SER A 222 -18.63 7.90 -17.42
N LYS A 223 -19.96 8.06 -17.36
CA LYS A 223 -20.75 8.89 -18.29
C LYS A 223 -21.48 10.03 -17.61
N GLU A 224 -21.89 9.85 -16.37
CA GLU A 224 -22.64 10.80 -15.56
C GLU A 224 -21.86 11.17 -14.30
N THR A 225 -22.18 12.33 -13.73
CA THR A 225 -21.58 12.74 -12.45
C THR A 225 -22.11 11.87 -11.32
N VAL A 226 -21.23 11.09 -10.69
CA VAL A 226 -21.55 10.24 -9.54
C VAL A 226 -20.63 10.59 -8.38
N TRP A 227 -21.22 10.75 -7.19
CA TRP A 227 -20.50 10.84 -5.93
C TRP A 227 -20.75 9.57 -5.13
N VAL A 228 -19.69 8.88 -4.76
CA VAL A 228 -19.71 7.70 -3.91
C VAL A 228 -19.29 8.12 -2.51
N VAL A 229 -20.12 7.83 -1.52
CA VAL A 229 -19.73 7.93 -0.12
C VAL A 229 -19.06 6.62 0.30
N ASN A 230 -17.76 6.65 0.53
CA ASN A 230 -16.98 5.49 0.94
C ASN A 230 -16.06 5.83 2.13
N LEU A 231 -15.17 4.90 2.46
CA LEU A 231 -14.15 5.07 3.50
C LEU A 231 -12.80 5.40 2.85
N ASN A 232 -11.99 6.16 3.57
CA ASN A 232 -10.62 6.51 3.24
C ASN A 232 -9.65 5.85 4.23
N ASP A 233 -8.64 5.16 3.76
CA ASP A 233 -7.58 4.59 4.59
C ASP A 233 -6.18 5.10 4.22
N ASP A 234 -6.06 5.78 3.08
CA ASP A 234 -4.78 6.16 2.49
C ASP A 234 -4.32 7.60 2.83
N SER A 235 -5.23 8.48 3.27
CA SER A 235 -4.93 9.91 3.47
C SER A 235 -3.84 10.17 4.51
N GLY A 236 -3.60 9.20 5.41
CA GLY A 236 -2.53 9.23 6.41
C GLY A 236 -1.12 8.99 5.84
N TYR A 237 -0.99 8.43 4.64
CA TYR A 237 0.29 8.13 4.00
C TYR A 237 0.68 9.22 3.01
N ASP A 238 1.98 9.39 2.77
CA ASP A 238 2.48 10.30 1.73
C ASP A 238 2.56 9.55 0.40
N SER A 239 1.82 10.02 -0.60
CA SER A 239 1.92 9.49 -1.96
C SER A 239 3.25 9.91 -2.61
N LEU A 240 3.66 9.17 -3.65
CA LEU A 240 4.88 9.51 -4.40
C LEU A 240 4.82 10.92 -5.04
N GLU A 241 3.65 11.36 -5.52
CA GLU A 241 3.49 12.69 -6.12
C GLU A 241 3.49 13.79 -5.07
N LEU A 242 2.91 13.56 -3.89
CA LEU A 242 2.98 14.51 -2.78
C LEU A 242 4.43 14.77 -2.38
N LEU A 243 5.21 13.69 -2.23
CA LEU A 243 6.64 13.76 -1.93
C LEU A 243 7.42 14.56 -2.99
N ARG A 244 7.11 14.39 -4.28
CA ARG A 244 7.71 15.20 -5.36
C ARG A 244 7.34 16.67 -5.29
N ARG A 245 6.10 16.98 -4.91
CA ARG A 245 5.64 18.37 -4.79
C ARG A 245 6.27 19.08 -3.60
N GLN A 246 6.55 18.35 -2.52
CA GLN A 246 7.25 18.88 -1.35
C GLN A 246 8.73 19.19 -1.62
N ASP A 247 9.38 18.44 -2.52
CA ASP A 247 10.76 18.69 -2.94
C ASP A 247 10.87 18.78 -4.48
N PRO A 248 10.51 19.93 -5.08
CA PRO A 248 10.47 20.13 -6.54
C PRO A 248 11.85 20.00 -7.22
N GLU A 249 12.95 20.11 -6.47
CA GLU A 249 14.30 19.87 -6.99
C GLU A 249 14.48 18.40 -7.43
N TRP A 250 13.60 17.50 -6.99
CA TRP A 250 13.50 16.13 -7.51
C TRP A 250 12.94 16.07 -8.95
N GLY A 251 12.52 17.20 -9.54
CA GLY A 251 11.46 17.22 -10.56
C GLY A 251 11.69 17.93 -11.89
N ASN A 252 12.89 18.36 -12.29
CA ASN A 252 13.10 18.93 -13.64
C ASN A 252 13.40 17.87 -14.72
N GLY A 253 12.56 16.83 -14.78
CA GLY A 253 12.56 15.81 -15.84
C GLY A 253 13.33 14.54 -15.46
N GLY A 254 12.61 13.54 -14.93
CA GLY A 254 13.19 12.22 -14.67
C GLY A 254 14.18 12.17 -13.50
N GLY A 255 14.06 13.06 -12.52
CA GLY A 255 14.85 13.02 -11.28
C GLY A 255 14.43 11.88 -10.34
N THR A 256 15.38 11.45 -9.51
CA THR A 256 15.26 10.33 -8.58
C THR A 256 14.52 10.75 -7.30
N VAL A 257 13.40 10.10 -6.98
CA VAL A 257 12.69 10.24 -5.70
C VAL A 257 13.40 9.40 -4.63
N ILE A 258 13.97 10.09 -3.64
CA ILE A 258 14.62 9.46 -2.49
C ILE A 258 13.57 9.30 -1.37
N VAL A 259 12.95 8.13 -1.32
CA VAL A 259 12.11 7.75 -0.16
C VAL A 259 13.05 7.47 1.01
N LYS A 260 13.10 8.39 1.98
CA LYS A 260 13.92 8.19 3.18
C LYS A 260 13.25 7.10 4.05
N PRO A 261 13.99 6.11 4.57
CA PRO A 261 13.41 5.09 5.44
C PRO A 261 12.73 5.73 6.65
N GLN A 262 11.51 5.28 7.00
CA GLN A 262 10.72 5.80 8.13
C GLN A 262 11.36 5.58 9.52
N HIS A 263 12.57 5.02 9.59
CA HIS A 263 13.42 5.08 10.77
C HIS A 263 14.84 5.52 10.38
N THR A 264 15.13 6.81 10.53
CA THR A 264 16.52 7.28 10.48
C THR A 264 16.91 7.86 11.84
N ILE A 265 17.72 7.09 12.59
CA ILE A 265 18.63 7.69 13.58
C ILE A 265 19.52 8.65 12.80
N LYS A 266 19.47 9.94 13.17
CA LYS A 266 20.29 11.00 12.60
C LYS A 266 21.76 10.58 12.53
N THR A 267 22.24 10.31 11.32
CA THR A 267 23.67 10.45 11.02
C THR A 267 23.78 11.24 9.74
N SER A 268 24.30 12.45 9.89
CA SER A 268 24.53 13.41 8.81
C SER A 268 25.52 12.84 7.81
N LEU A 269 25.18 12.84 6.52
CA LEU A 269 26.14 12.89 5.41
C LEU A 269 25.44 13.36 4.12
N TYR A 270 25.00 14.63 4.13
CA TYR A 270 24.89 15.39 2.87
C TYR A 270 26.26 16.00 2.59
N GLY A 271 27.02 15.37 1.69
CA GLY A 271 28.04 16.05 0.91
C GLY A 271 27.38 16.55 -0.37
N ALA A 272 27.27 17.86 -0.52
CA ALA A 272 26.67 18.53 -1.67
C ALA A 272 27.29 18.07 -3.00
N ALA A 273 26.43 17.84 -3.99
CA ALA A 273 26.82 17.75 -5.38
C ALA A 273 27.34 19.10 -5.89
N THR A 274 28.49 19.10 -6.58
CA THR A 274 28.76 20.04 -7.68
C THR A 274 29.77 19.41 -8.63
N GLY A 275 29.40 19.21 -9.89
CA GLY A 275 30.38 18.86 -10.92
C GLY A 275 29.77 18.19 -12.14
N VAL A 276 29.21 18.98 -13.04
CA VAL A 276 28.97 18.61 -14.43
C VAL A 276 30.31 18.21 -15.06
N ALA A 277 30.41 17.03 -15.67
CA ALA A 277 31.57 16.64 -16.47
C ALA A 277 31.11 16.18 -17.86
N GLU A 278 31.10 17.13 -18.79
CA GLU A 278 31.50 16.85 -20.18
C GLU A 278 32.99 16.51 -20.16
N ASP A 279 33.38 15.35 -20.69
CA ASP A 279 34.32 15.20 -21.81
C ASP A 279 34.84 13.75 -21.87
N ALA A 280 34.99 13.26 -23.08
CA ALA A 280 35.50 11.93 -23.38
C ALA A 280 37.04 11.92 -23.28
N GLY A 281 37.63 10.98 -22.56
CA GLY A 281 39.07 10.78 -22.69
C GLY A 281 39.74 9.96 -21.60
N ASP A 282 40.23 8.80 -22.04
CA ASP A 282 41.37 8.05 -21.52
C ASP A 282 41.19 7.20 -20.25
N GLY A 283 41.61 5.95 -20.40
CA GLY A 283 41.46 4.89 -19.42
C GLY A 283 42.49 5.02 -18.31
N THR A 284 42.04 5.43 -17.14
CA THR A 284 42.73 5.18 -15.88
C THR A 284 41.75 4.57 -14.89
N VAL A 285 41.92 3.27 -14.63
CA VAL A 285 41.24 2.54 -13.56
C VAL A 285 41.72 3.13 -12.23
N PRO A 286 40.83 3.56 -11.31
CA PRO A 286 41.27 4.04 -10.01
C PRO A 286 41.94 2.92 -9.23
N GLU A 287 43.20 3.15 -8.80
CA GLU A 287 43.89 2.35 -7.79
C GLU A 287 43.34 2.71 -6.41
N ASP A 288 42.18 2.19 -6.07
CA ASP A 288 41.76 1.90 -4.70
C ASP A 288 40.63 0.85 -4.81
N GLY A 289 40.77 -0.27 -4.09
CA GLY A 289 39.96 -1.48 -4.25
C GLY A 289 38.52 -1.38 -3.74
N GLU A 290 37.87 -0.22 -3.87
CA GLU A 290 36.47 -0.04 -3.54
C GLU A 290 35.60 -0.55 -4.69
N SER A 291 34.79 -1.59 -4.41
CA SER A 291 33.73 -2.01 -5.32
C SER A 291 32.80 -0.84 -5.60
N PRO A 292 32.38 -0.61 -6.86
CA PRO A 292 31.47 0.49 -7.18
C PRO A 292 30.16 0.33 -6.42
N VAL A 293 29.82 1.34 -5.61
CA VAL A 293 28.50 1.47 -4.97
C VAL A 293 27.49 1.82 -6.07
N ARG A 294 26.37 1.11 -6.09
CA ARG A 294 25.29 1.27 -7.08
C ARG A 294 23.99 1.67 -6.42
N THR A 295 23.08 2.24 -7.19
CA THR A 295 21.73 2.54 -6.70
C THR A 295 20.69 1.73 -7.47
N LEU A 296 19.75 1.10 -6.75
CA LEU A 296 18.60 0.42 -7.36
C LEU A 296 17.38 1.34 -7.35
N LEU A 297 16.80 1.56 -8.53
CA LEU A 297 15.58 2.30 -8.74
C LEU A 297 14.42 1.40 -9.19
N LEU A 298 13.21 1.73 -8.76
CA LEU A 298 11.98 1.36 -9.46
C LEU A 298 11.59 2.51 -10.39
N LYS A 299 11.52 2.22 -11.69
CA LYS A 299 11.30 3.20 -12.77
C LYS A 299 9.87 3.28 -13.27
N GLU A 300 9.16 2.18 -13.15
CA GLU A 300 7.85 2.04 -13.76
C GLU A 300 7.08 0.97 -13.01
N PHE A 301 5.80 1.24 -12.80
CA PHE A 301 4.84 0.32 -12.22
C PHE A 301 3.62 0.25 -13.13
N THR A 302 3.15 -0.95 -13.42
CA THR A 302 1.90 -1.16 -14.16
C THR A 302 1.02 -2.09 -13.35
N MET A 303 -0.15 -1.61 -12.94
CA MET A 303 -1.19 -2.44 -12.33
C MET A 303 -1.92 -3.24 -13.42
N LEU A 304 -2.06 -4.56 -13.27
CA LEU A 304 -2.78 -5.40 -14.23
C LEU A 304 -4.19 -5.80 -13.74
N ARG A 305 -4.45 -5.65 -12.44
CA ARG A 305 -5.72 -5.97 -11.79
C ARG A 305 -6.06 -4.90 -10.75
N ASN A 306 -7.34 -4.51 -10.69
CA ASN A 306 -7.89 -3.78 -9.55
C ASN A 306 -8.23 -4.79 -8.46
N TYR A 307 -7.89 -4.47 -7.21
CA TYR A 307 -8.20 -5.31 -6.06
C TYR A 307 -9.58 -4.97 -5.50
N ASP A 308 -9.98 -3.70 -5.61
CA ASP A 308 -11.21 -3.19 -5.02
C ASP A 308 -12.37 -3.04 -6.01
N SER A 309 -13.56 -3.03 -5.41
CA SER A 309 -14.77 -2.56 -6.10
C SER A 309 -14.57 -1.11 -6.55
N TRP A 310 -15.24 -0.72 -7.63
CA TRP A 310 -15.17 0.67 -8.10
C TRP A 310 -15.76 1.66 -7.09
N PHE A 311 -16.56 1.21 -6.11
CA PHE A 311 -17.05 2.06 -5.03
C PHE A 311 -15.96 2.44 -4.02
N ALA A 312 -14.92 1.62 -3.87
CA ALA A 312 -13.84 1.85 -2.91
C ALA A 312 -12.79 2.84 -3.45
N GLY A 313 -12.64 2.94 -4.78
CA GLY A 313 -11.76 3.93 -5.41
C GLY A 313 -10.69 3.31 -6.31
N ALA A 314 -9.53 3.95 -6.31
CA ALA A 314 -8.27 3.45 -6.85
C ALA A 314 -7.77 2.24 -6.05
N SER A 315 -6.58 1.75 -6.41
CA SER A 315 -5.88 0.75 -5.60
C SER A 315 -4.53 1.31 -5.16
N GLU A 316 -4.21 1.08 -3.89
CA GLU A 316 -3.11 1.67 -3.15
C GLU A 316 -2.00 0.63 -2.96
N PHE A 317 -0.98 0.67 -3.82
CA PHE A 317 0.12 -0.29 -3.75
C PHE A 317 1.25 0.20 -2.86
N PHE A 318 1.59 -0.57 -1.83
CA PHE A 318 2.81 -0.34 -1.05
C PHE A 318 3.95 -1.20 -1.58
N VAL A 319 5.01 -0.51 -2.04
CA VAL A 319 6.25 -1.14 -2.48
C VAL A 319 7.27 -1.12 -1.34
N LYS A 320 7.70 -2.30 -0.92
CA LYS A 320 8.60 -2.48 0.22
C LYS A 320 9.87 -3.24 -0.19
N MET A 321 11.03 -2.69 0.15
CA MET A 321 12.34 -3.31 -0.09
C MET A 321 13.18 -3.33 1.18
N GLY A 322 13.47 -4.52 1.68
CA GLY A 322 14.41 -4.79 2.75
C GLY A 322 15.81 -5.10 2.21
N ALA A 323 16.79 -4.30 2.61
CA ALA A 323 18.19 -4.48 2.21
C ALA A 323 19.16 -4.01 3.31
N VAL A 324 20.47 -4.24 3.09
CA VAL A 324 21.52 -3.62 3.89
C VAL A 324 22.27 -2.64 3.01
N GLU A 325 22.36 -1.40 3.46
CA GLU A 325 23.04 -0.32 2.73
C GLU A 325 24.51 -0.19 3.11
N ASN A 326 25.33 0.21 2.14
CA ASN A 326 26.77 0.41 2.25
C ASN A 326 27.48 -0.77 2.94
N PHE A 327 27.04 -1.99 2.63
CA PHE A 327 27.49 -3.18 3.31
C PHE A 327 28.86 -3.63 2.81
N THR A 328 29.89 -3.49 3.65
CA THR A 328 31.20 -4.08 3.43
C THR A 328 31.68 -4.78 4.68
N ALA A 329 31.71 -6.11 4.66
CA ALA A 329 32.22 -6.92 5.77
C ALA A 329 33.29 -7.89 5.29
N SER A 330 34.33 -8.03 6.08
CA SER A 330 35.40 -9.02 5.92
C SER A 330 35.20 -10.24 6.82
N THR A 331 34.43 -10.09 7.91
CA THR A 331 34.15 -11.15 8.87
C THR A 331 32.66 -11.26 9.19
N GLU A 332 32.22 -12.45 9.61
CA GLU A 332 30.84 -12.67 10.08
C GLU A 332 30.50 -11.80 11.30
N ALA A 333 31.48 -11.49 12.15
CA ALA A 333 31.26 -10.64 13.32
C ALA A 333 30.85 -9.22 12.94
N GLU A 334 31.34 -8.71 11.80
CA GLU A 334 31.01 -7.38 11.28
C GLU A 334 29.56 -7.29 10.78
N LEU A 335 28.89 -8.42 10.47
CA LEU A 335 27.46 -8.41 10.10
C LEU A 335 26.59 -7.73 11.16
N LYS A 336 26.96 -7.88 12.44
CA LYS A 336 26.21 -7.30 13.58
C LYS A 336 26.33 -5.78 13.66
N LEU A 337 27.23 -5.17 12.90
CA LEU A 337 27.39 -3.71 12.85
C LEU A 337 26.37 -3.06 11.92
N TYR A 338 25.75 -3.84 11.04
CA TYR A 338 24.81 -3.35 10.05
C TYR A 338 23.38 -3.64 10.49
N THR A 339 22.53 -2.63 10.37
CA THR A 339 21.08 -2.76 10.56
C THR A 339 20.44 -2.67 9.18
N PRO A 340 19.61 -3.66 8.78
CA PRO A 340 18.90 -3.57 7.52
C PRO A 340 17.93 -2.39 7.54
N THR A 341 17.72 -1.79 6.38
CA THR A 341 16.74 -0.74 6.14
C THR A 341 15.57 -1.32 5.33
N VAL A 342 14.40 -0.73 5.51
CA VAL A 342 13.23 -1.00 4.69
C VAL A 342 12.82 0.31 4.01
N THR A 343 12.91 0.31 2.69
CA THR A 343 12.25 1.33 1.86
C THR A 343 10.77 0.96 1.79
N ASP A 344 9.90 1.94 1.98
CA ASP A 344 8.44 1.76 2.03
C ASP A 344 7.76 3.01 1.46
N PHE A 345 6.99 2.87 0.39
CA PHE A 345 6.23 3.97 -0.20
C PHE A 345 4.97 3.47 -0.91
N MET A 346 3.99 4.36 -1.02
CA MET A 346 2.70 4.13 -1.64
C MET A 346 2.66 4.62 -3.09
N ILE A 347 2.01 3.85 -3.96
CA ILE A 347 1.68 4.19 -5.34
C ILE A 347 0.17 4.01 -5.49
N VAL A 348 -0.54 5.11 -5.71
CA VAL A 348 -1.96 5.07 -6.05
C VAL A 348 -2.11 4.88 -7.55
N VAL A 349 -2.83 3.84 -7.97
CA VAL A 349 -3.14 3.62 -9.39
C VAL A 349 -4.64 3.68 -9.61
N LYS A 350 -5.07 4.80 -10.18
CA LYS A 350 -6.46 5.05 -10.56
C LYS A 350 -6.97 3.97 -11.50
N ARG A 351 -8.26 3.63 -11.37
CA ARG A 351 -8.90 2.57 -12.16
C ARG A 351 -8.72 2.73 -13.67
N LYS A 352 -8.82 3.97 -14.17
CA LYS A 352 -8.61 4.32 -15.60
C LYS A 352 -7.19 4.07 -16.11
N HIS A 353 -6.22 3.93 -15.20
CA HIS A 353 -4.82 3.65 -15.50
C HIS A 353 -4.45 2.16 -15.39
N LYS A 354 -5.42 1.26 -15.19
CA LYS A 354 -5.17 -0.18 -15.27
C LYS A 354 -4.54 -0.56 -16.62
N GLY A 355 -3.44 -1.30 -16.57
CA GLY A 355 -2.64 -1.69 -17.74
C GLY A 355 -1.84 -0.55 -18.38
N VAL A 356 -1.84 0.64 -17.79
CA VAL A 356 -1.08 1.80 -18.25
C VAL A 356 0.18 1.94 -17.38
N PRO A 357 1.39 1.93 -17.95
CA PRO A 357 2.61 2.10 -17.18
C PRO A 357 2.68 3.50 -16.53
N GLN A 358 2.96 3.52 -15.23
CA GLN A 358 3.16 4.72 -14.42
C GLN A 358 4.67 4.97 -14.24
N PRO A 359 5.26 5.95 -14.95
CA PRO A 359 6.70 6.20 -14.89
C PRO A 359 7.07 7.05 -13.66
N PHE A 360 8.10 6.62 -12.96
CA PHE A 360 8.69 7.36 -11.85
C PHE A 360 10.15 6.96 -11.62
N ASN A 361 10.77 7.42 -10.55
CA ASN A 361 12.09 6.96 -10.13
C ASN A 361 12.05 6.87 -8.60
N ALA A 362 11.85 5.71 -8.01
CA ALA A 362 11.91 5.57 -6.55
C ALA A 362 13.17 4.78 -6.18
N ILE A 363 13.99 5.31 -5.27
CA ILE A 363 15.13 4.57 -4.74
C ILE A 363 14.61 3.42 -3.88
N LEU A 364 14.98 2.19 -4.24
CA LEU A 364 14.74 0.99 -3.43
C LEU A 364 15.92 0.67 -2.52
N VAL A 365 17.15 0.86 -3.03
CA VAL A 365 18.41 0.67 -2.30
C VAL A 365 19.37 1.76 -2.77
N SER A 366 19.87 2.59 -1.85
CA SER A 366 20.74 3.72 -2.21
C SER A 366 22.20 3.29 -2.42
N ASP A 367 22.76 2.54 -1.46
CA ASP A 367 24.17 2.14 -1.42
C ASP A 367 24.33 0.62 -1.60
N TRP A 368 24.06 0.12 -2.80
CA TRP A 368 24.20 -1.30 -3.16
C TRP A 368 25.67 -1.68 -3.38
N THR A 369 26.19 -2.62 -2.59
CA THR A 369 27.54 -3.18 -2.76
C THR A 369 27.55 -4.57 -3.41
N ASP A 370 28.67 -5.00 -3.98
CA ASP A 370 28.82 -6.33 -4.58
C ASP A 370 28.66 -7.50 -3.57
N GLN A 371 28.74 -7.20 -2.27
CA GLN A 371 28.50 -8.19 -1.22
C GLN A 371 27.01 -8.44 -1.00
N LEU A 372 26.12 -7.50 -1.34
CA LEU A 372 24.67 -7.69 -1.29
C LEU A 372 24.22 -8.59 -2.45
N SER A 373 23.88 -9.84 -2.12
CA SER A 373 23.55 -10.86 -3.12
C SER A 373 22.05 -11.01 -3.36
N GLN A 374 21.22 -10.69 -2.38
CA GLN A 374 19.77 -10.69 -2.49
C GLN A 374 19.15 -9.62 -1.59
N CYS A 375 18.05 -9.03 -2.04
CA CYS A 375 17.19 -8.16 -1.23
C CYS A 375 15.82 -8.82 -1.01
N ALA A 376 15.15 -8.48 0.08
CA ALA A 376 13.77 -8.88 0.33
C ALA A 376 12.82 -7.85 -0.29
N PHE A 377 11.93 -8.29 -1.16
CA PHE A 377 11.03 -7.39 -1.90
C PHE A 377 9.59 -7.84 -1.72
N MET A 378 8.69 -6.86 -1.61
CA MET A 378 7.28 -7.08 -1.37
C MET A 378 6.46 -5.95 -2.00
N ILE A 379 5.33 -6.33 -2.57
CA ILE A 379 4.28 -5.45 -3.03
C ILE A 379 2.99 -5.97 -2.42
N ILE A 380 2.27 -5.07 -1.78
CA ILE A 380 0.95 -5.32 -1.21
C ILE A 380 0.01 -4.23 -1.70
N GLU A 381 -1.27 -4.56 -1.70
CA GLU A 381 -2.38 -3.65 -1.87
C GLU A 381 -3.05 -3.51 -0.48
N ASP A 382 -3.38 -2.30 -0.04
CA ASP A 382 -3.70 -1.99 1.38
C ASP A 382 -5.20 -2.05 1.65
N ASP A 383 -5.65 -3.15 2.25
CA ASP A 383 -7.00 -3.31 2.81
C ASP A 383 -7.04 -3.00 4.34
N GLY A 384 -5.91 -2.55 4.89
CA GLY A 384 -5.74 -2.24 6.30
C GLY A 384 -5.76 -3.45 7.25
N GLY A 385 -6.40 -3.27 8.40
CA GLY A 385 -6.43 -4.27 9.49
C GLY A 385 -5.33 -4.07 10.54
N THR A 386 -4.89 -5.16 11.18
CA THR A 386 -3.94 -5.06 12.31
C THR A 386 -2.50 -5.13 11.81
N ARG A 387 -1.64 -4.22 12.30
CA ARG A 387 -0.22 -4.21 11.97
C ARG A 387 0.47 -5.50 12.42
N THR A 388 1.15 -6.16 11.49
CA THR A 388 2.01 -7.34 11.68
C THR A 388 3.31 -7.17 10.88
N SER A 389 4.05 -8.26 10.66
CA SER A 389 5.31 -8.23 9.91
C SER A 389 5.60 -9.53 9.18
N TRP A 390 6.11 -9.43 7.96
CA TRP A 390 6.78 -10.51 7.25
C TRP A 390 8.26 -10.55 7.64
N ASN A 391 8.63 -11.56 8.43
CA ASN A 391 10.03 -11.83 8.77
C ASN A 391 10.69 -12.65 7.65
N CYS A 392 11.77 -12.11 7.09
CA CYS A 392 12.50 -12.66 5.97
C CYS A 392 14.01 -12.40 6.13
N SER A 393 14.83 -12.87 5.18
CA SER A 393 16.26 -12.56 5.18
C SER A 393 16.74 -12.00 3.85
N ALA A 394 17.69 -11.07 3.89
CA ALA A 394 18.54 -10.73 2.76
C ALA A 394 19.82 -11.57 2.83
N LEU A 395 20.41 -11.89 1.68
CA LEU A 395 21.68 -12.63 1.63
C LEU A 395 22.84 -11.72 1.28
N VAL A 396 23.89 -11.76 2.10
CA VAL A 396 25.17 -11.10 1.84
C VAL A 396 26.29 -12.12 1.72
N ARG A 397 27.35 -11.80 0.97
CA ARG A 397 28.47 -12.71 0.71
C ARG A 397 29.79 -12.16 1.25
N ILE A 398 30.40 -12.90 2.18
CA ILE A 398 31.70 -12.59 2.79
C ILE A 398 32.63 -13.77 2.54
N ALA A 399 33.82 -13.53 1.98
CA ALA A 399 34.84 -14.57 1.75
C ALA A 399 34.28 -15.86 1.12
N SER A 400 33.43 -15.72 0.09
CA SER A 400 32.74 -16.81 -0.62
C SER A 400 31.73 -17.62 0.19
N LYS A 401 31.36 -17.17 1.40
CA LYS A 401 30.25 -17.72 2.19
C LYS A 401 29.06 -16.76 2.18
N SER A 402 27.85 -17.31 2.16
CA SER A 402 26.62 -16.51 2.24
C SER A 402 26.10 -16.49 3.66
N TYR A 403 25.64 -15.32 4.10
CA TYR A 403 25.09 -15.05 5.41
C TYR A 403 23.72 -14.41 5.25
N GLY A 404 22.74 -14.85 6.05
CA GLY A 404 21.43 -14.24 6.13
C GLY A 404 21.42 -13.06 7.10
N VAL A 405 20.85 -11.95 6.68
CA VAL A 405 20.52 -10.81 7.53
C VAL A 405 19.00 -10.80 7.70
N GLU A 406 18.52 -10.97 8.93
CA GLU A 406 17.10 -10.97 9.25
C GLU A 406 16.49 -9.57 9.05
N ILE A 407 15.36 -9.51 8.37
CA ILE A 407 14.62 -8.30 8.05
C ILE A 407 13.16 -8.52 8.41
N SER A 408 12.56 -7.54 9.08
CA SER A 408 11.13 -7.52 9.38
C SER A 408 10.47 -6.45 8.52
N ILE A 409 9.74 -6.88 7.48
CA ILE A 409 9.00 -5.96 6.61
C ILE A 409 7.58 -5.85 7.16
N PRO A 410 7.10 -4.64 7.48
CA PRO A 410 5.82 -4.49 8.13
C PRO A 410 4.67 -4.57 7.10
N VAL A 411 3.58 -5.23 7.48
CA VAL A 411 2.36 -5.46 6.67
C VAL A 411 1.14 -5.46 7.59
N ASN A 412 -0.06 -5.24 7.08
CA ASN A 412 -1.28 -5.44 7.85
C ASN A 412 -1.90 -6.80 7.53
N THR A 413 -2.87 -7.24 8.35
CA THR A 413 -3.46 -8.59 8.25
C THR A 413 -4.47 -8.75 7.12
N ARG A 414 -5.02 -7.65 6.58
CA ARG A 414 -6.01 -7.72 5.51
C ARG A 414 -5.40 -7.46 4.14
N ASP A 415 -4.26 -6.77 4.08
CA ASP A 415 -3.54 -6.46 2.84
C ASP A 415 -3.42 -7.65 1.88
N ASP A 416 -3.84 -7.42 0.64
CA ASP A 416 -3.65 -8.36 -0.45
C ASP A 416 -2.17 -8.42 -0.88
N ILE A 417 -1.57 -9.60 -0.71
CA ILE A 417 -0.18 -9.83 -1.13
C ILE A 417 -0.13 -10.01 -2.65
N VAL A 418 0.18 -8.93 -3.35
CA VAL A 418 0.42 -8.93 -4.81
C VAL A 418 1.64 -9.78 -5.16
N TRP A 419 2.77 -9.53 -4.48
CA TRP A 419 4.00 -10.29 -4.67
C TRP A 419 4.93 -10.17 -3.46
N ARG A 420 5.61 -11.27 -3.08
CA ARG A 420 6.70 -11.21 -2.11
C ARG A 420 7.78 -12.26 -2.39
N GLY A 421 9.03 -11.92 -2.12
CA GLY A 421 10.14 -12.84 -2.34
C GLY A 421 11.51 -12.19 -2.22
N GLN A 422 12.55 -12.96 -2.55
CA GLN A 422 13.92 -12.46 -2.60
C GLN A 422 14.32 -12.16 -4.05
N LEU A 423 14.84 -10.96 -4.31
CA LEU A 423 15.40 -10.59 -5.60
C LEU A 423 16.92 -10.68 -5.56
N SER A 424 17.51 -11.51 -6.43
CA SER A 424 18.96 -11.66 -6.51
C SER A 424 19.62 -10.51 -7.27
N SER A 425 20.82 -10.13 -6.85
CA SER A 425 21.64 -9.13 -7.53
C SER A 425 21.86 -9.49 -9.00
N ARG A 426 22.13 -10.76 -9.31
CA ARG A 426 22.30 -11.24 -10.68
C ARG A 426 21.05 -11.04 -11.53
N TYR A 427 19.87 -11.33 -10.97
CA TYR A 427 18.61 -11.12 -11.67
C TYR A 427 18.38 -9.63 -11.96
N ILE A 428 18.52 -8.77 -10.95
CA ILE A 428 18.32 -7.33 -11.08
C ILE A 428 19.29 -6.74 -12.12
N MET A 429 20.58 -7.09 -12.04
CA MET A 429 21.60 -6.59 -12.98
C MET A 429 21.35 -7.06 -14.42
N ALA A 430 20.95 -8.33 -14.59
CA ALA A 430 20.69 -8.90 -15.92
C ALA A 430 19.40 -8.35 -16.56
N ASN A 431 18.47 -7.83 -15.76
CA ASN A 431 17.17 -7.32 -16.21
C ASN A 431 17.02 -5.81 -15.93
N SER A 432 18.13 -5.08 -15.75
CA SER A 432 18.10 -3.62 -15.62
C SER A 432 17.50 -3.00 -16.89
N ASN A 433 16.57 -2.07 -16.72
CA ASN A 433 15.76 -1.44 -17.76
C ASN A 433 14.89 -2.41 -18.59
N VAL A 434 14.62 -3.61 -18.07
CA VAL A 434 13.71 -4.60 -18.66
C VAL A 434 12.46 -4.72 -17.78
N THR A 435 11.28 -4.72 -18.41
CA THR A 435 10.02 -4.97 -17.71
C THR A 435 9.95 -6.43 -17.26
N GLY A 436 9.77 -6.64 -15.96
CA GLY A 436 9.52 -7.94 -15.35
C GLY A 436 8.09 -8.05 -14.81
N HIS A 437 7.57 -9.27 -14.77
CA HIS A 437 6.20 -9.57 -14.34
C HIS A 437 6.19 -10.17 -12.93
N PHE A 438 5.40 -9.58 -12.02
CA PHE A 438 5.39 -9.86 -10.59
C PHE A 438 3.95 -9.97 -10.06
N GLY A 439 3.36 -11.17 -10.14
CA GLY A 439 1.96 -11.36 -9.74
C GLY A 439 1.05 -10.57 -10.68
N ASP A 440 0.22 -9.68 -10.14
CA ASP A 440 -0.70 -8.84 -10.92
C ASP A 440 -0.12 -7.45 -11.26
N VAL A 441 1.21 -7.29 -11.23
CA VAL A 441 1.89 -6.05 -11.63
C VAL A 441 3.09 -6.30 -12.55
N ASP A 442 3.39 -5.31 -13.41
CA ASP A 442 4.64 -5.26 -14.16
C ASP A 442 5.54 -4.12 -13.64
N LEU A 443 6.83 -4.42 -13.47
CA LEU A 443 7.82 -3.52 -12.88
C LEU A 443 9.01 -3.35 -13.79
N LYS A 444 9.59 -2.14 -13.83
CA LYS A 444 10.88 -1.88 -14.47
C LYS A 444 11.88 -1.38 -13.44
N PHE A 445 12.95 -2.13 -13.22
CA PHE A 445 14.04 -1.71 -12.35
C PHE A 445 15.18 -1.07 -13.16
N GLU A 446 15.92 -0.15 -12.54
CA GLU A 446 17.16 0.39 -13.10
C GLU A 446 18.26 0.35 -12.05
N VAL A 447 19.46 -0.04 -12.47
CA VAL A 447 20.67 0.06 -11.66
C VAL A 447 21.54 1.16 -12.23
N LEU A 448 21.89 2.14 -11.39
CA LEU A 448 22.82 3.22 -11.69
C LEU A 448 24.22 2.93 -11.13
#